data_AF-A0A4R9J9N8-F1
#
_entry.id   AF-A0A4R9J9N8-F1
#
_cell.length_a   1.000
_cell.length_b   1.000
_cell.length_c   1.000
_cell.angle_alpha   90.00
_cell.angle_beta   90.00
_cell.angle_gamma   90.00
#
_symmetry.space_group_name_H-M   'P 1'
#
loop_
_entity.id
_entity.type
_entity.pdbx_description
1 polymer ?
#
loop_
_entity_poly.entity_id
_entity_poly.type
_entity_poly.pdbx_seq_one_letter_code
_entity_poly.pdbx_strand_id
1 'polypeptide(L)'
;MLGTTYTLHLFFASIKRRRVKMEKTNETITVRIPRIAEHNGFSEFLADYTISNKCPKCGAKRAVKRWQDYSYDGSKKLLCDRWDNECGHYDNYESIRNEVKKDDFDKLTRMVDEARFKLSSELGREPSLQEITERLEAEGLIPPINEGVHV
;
A
#
# COMPACT_ATOMS: atom_id res chain seq x y z
N MET A 1 36.86 -41.66 34.39
CA MET A 1 36.12 -42.14 33.21
C MET A 1 34.84 -41.31 33.10
N LEU A 2 34.63 -40.66 31.94
CA LEU A 2 33.36 -40.20 31.34
C LEU A 2 32.47 -39.31 32.23
N GLY A 3 32.27 -37.99 32.03
CA GLY A 3 32.25 -37.20 30.81
C GLY A 3 30.86 -37.24 30.17
N THR A 4 29.97 -36.27 30.44
CA THR A 4 28.96 -35.75 29.49
C THR A 4 28.12 -34.61 30.07
N THR A 5 28.35 -33.41 29.55
CA THR A 5 27.45 -32.25 29.60
C THR A 5 26.28 -32.49 28.64
N TYR A 6 25.04 -32.48 29.12
CA TYR A 6 23.85 -32.56 28.25
C TYR A 6 23.41 -31.16 27.81
N THR A 7 23.79 -30.85 26.58
CA THR A 7 23.27 -29.76 25.74
C THR A 7 21.80 -30.04 25.42
N LEU A 8 20.88 -29.18 25.86
CA LEU A 8 19.48 -29.21 25.40
C LEU A 8 19.21 -28.07 24.43
N HIS A 9 19.39 -28.47 23.17
CA HIS A 9 19.03 -27.85 21.92
C HIS A 9 17.54 -27.44 21.85
N LEU A 10 17.31 -26.28 21.20
CA LEU A 10 16.19 -25.99 20.28
C LEU A 10 14.80 -25.69 20.87
N PHE A 11 14.57 -24.41 21.18
CA PHE A 11 13.27 -23.77 21.02
C PHE A 11 13.28 -22.92 19.73
N PHE A 12 13.29 -23.58 18.56
CA PHE A 12 12.93 -22.92 17.30
C PHE A 12 11.53 -23.40 16.92
N ALA A 13 10.54 -22.61 17.29
CA ALA A 13 9.18 -22.78 16.81
C ALA A 13 9.19 -22.75 15.27
N SER A 14 8.75 -23.86 14.70
CA SER A 14 8.60 -24.11 13.27
C SER A 14 7.66 -23.08 12.64
N ILE A 15 8.20 -21.99 12.10
CA ILE A 15 7.48 -21.16 11.12
C ILE A 15 7.52 -21.94 9.81
N LYS A 16 6.49 -22.75 9.56
CA LYS A 16 6.23 -23.35 8.25
C LYS A 16 6.14 -22.22 7.22
N ARG A 17 7.22 -22.03 6.44
CA ARG A 17 7.28 -21.14 5.28
C ARG A 17 6.24 -21.58 4.25
N ARG A 18 5.02 -21.05 4.34
CA ARG A 18 4.08 -21.09 3.20
C ARG A 18 4.62 -20.12 2.15
N ARG A 19 5.21 -20.65 1.09
CA ARG A 19 5.56 -19.90 -0.12
C ARG A 19 4.26 -19.53 -0.81
N VAL A 20 3.69 -18.36 -0.48
CA VAL A 20 2.54 -17.82 -1.20
C VAL A 20 3.05 -17.36 -2.57
N LYS A 21 2.61 -18.01 -3.64
CA LYS A 21 2.75 -17.49 -5.00
C LYS A 21 1.85 -16.26 -5.11
N MET A 22 2.42 -15.06 -5.02
CA MET A 22 1.71 -13.81 -5.26
C MET A 22 2.05 -13.26 -6.64
N GLU A 23 1.52 -13.88 -7.69
CA GLU A 23 1.34 -13.17 -8.97
C GLU A 23 -0.09 -12.66 -9.02
N LYS A 24 -0.28 -11.47 -8.46
CA LYS A 24 -1.46 -10.67 -8.73
C LYS A 24 -1.02 -9.59 -9.71
N THR A 25 -1.29 -9.78 -11.00
CA THR A 25 -1.25 -8.71 -11.97
C THR A 25 -2.37 -7.73 -11.59
N ASN A 26 -2.05 -6.84 -10.64
CA ASN A 26 -2.91 -5.73 -10.28
C ASN A 26 -2.89 -4.77 -11.47
N GLU A 27 -3.74 -5.04 -12.47
CA GLU A 27 -4.07 -4.01 -13.45
C GLU A 27 -4.57 -2.79 -12.68
N THR A 28 -3.93 -1.65 -12.91
CA THR A 28 -4.26 -0.37 -12.27
C THR A 28 -4.72 0.64 -13.32
N ILE A 29 -5.52 1.60 -12.89
CA ILE A 29 -5.95 2.75 -13.68
C ILE A 29 -5.59 4.04 -12.93
N THR A 30 -5.36 5.12 -13.67
CA THR A 30 -5.14 6.46 -13.10
C THR A 30 -6.46 7.21 -12.99
N VAL A 31 -6.71 7.86 -11.86
CA VAL A 31 -7.92 8.65 -11.56
C VAL A 31 -7.58 10.02 -11.01
N ARG A 32 -8.33 11.05 -11.41
CA ARG A 32 -8.18 12.42 -10.92
C ARG A 32 -9.24 12.74 -9.88
N ILE A 33 -8.76 13.08 -8.69
CA ILE A 33 -9.59 13.61 -7.60
C ILE A 33 -8.82 14.73 -6.85
N PRO A 34 -9.51 15.61 -6.10
CA PRO A 34 -8.85 16.68 -5.37
C PRO A 34 -7.87 16.18 -4.30
N ARG A 35 -6.77 16.89 -4.12
CA ARG A 35 -5.83 16.68 -3.01
C ARG A 35 -6.54 16.87 -1.67
N ILE A 36 -6.10 16.15 -0.63
CA ILE A 36 -6.66 16.28 0.74
C ILE A 36 -6.50 17.71 1.25
N ALA A 37 -5.30 18.28 1.07
CA ALA A 37 -4.96 19.62 1.57
C ALA A 37 -5.80 20.72 0.91
N GLU A 38 -6.36 20.46 -0.27
CA GLU A 38 -7.00 21.45 -1.13
C GLU A 38 -8.41 20.98 -1.52
N HIS A 39 -9.16 20.60 -0.49
CA HIS A 39 -10.50 20.03 -0.58
C HIS A 39 -11.58 21.08 -0.88
N ASN A 40 -11.36 21.94 -1.87
CA ASN A 40 -12.25 23.06 -2.21
C ASN A 40 -13.08 22.84 -3.48
N GLY A 41 -12.99 21.66 -4.10
CA GLY A 41 -13.86 21.28 -5.22
C GLY A 41 -13.52 21.90 -6.58
N PHE A 42 -12.43 22.66 -6.67
CA PHE A 42 -11.94 23.27 -7.91
C PHE A 42 -11.03 22.34 -8.70
N SER A 43 -10.99 22.53 -10.03
CA SER A 43 -10.18 21.73 -10.95
C SER A 43 -8.67 21.89 -10.77
N GLU A 44 -8.23 23.00 -10.20
CA GLU A 44 -6.82 23.35 -9.97
C GLU A 44 -6.16 22.45 -8.91
N PHE A 45 -6.98 21.79 -8.08
CA PHE A 45 -6.53 20.97 -6.96
C PHE A 45 -6.58 19.47 -7.25
N LEU A 46 -6.83 19.08 -8.50
CA LEU A 46 -6.84 17.67 -8.90
C LEU A 46 -5.43 17.09 -8.87
N ALA A 47 -5.31 15.88 -8.33
CA ALA A 47 -4.12 15.05 -8.43
C ALA A 47 -4.48 13.70 -9.04
N ASP A 48 -3.51 13.12 -9.75
CA ASP A 48 -3.58 11.77 -10.28
C ASP A 48 -3.30 10.75 -9.18
N TYR A 49 -4.15 9.74 -9.11
CA TYR A 49 -4.04 8.61 -8.19
C TYR A 49 -4.15 7.31 -8.95
N THR A 50 -3.32 6.34 -8.59
CA THR A 50 -3.36 4.99 -9.16
C THR A 50 -4.23 4.11 -8.28
N ILE A 51 -5.26 3.49 -8.86
CA ILE A 51 -6.16 2.56 -8.17
C ILE A 51 -6.30 1.26 -8.97
N SER A 52 -6.95 0.23 -8.41
CA SER A 52 -7.17 -1.02 -9.12
C SER A 52 -8.00 -0.83 -10.39
N ASN A 53 -7.94 -1.75 -11.35
CA ASN A 53 -8.91 -1.82 -12.44
C ASN A 53 -10.18 -2.60 -12.04
N LYS A 54 -10.39 -2.85 -10.75
CA LYS A 54 -11.51 -3.65 -10.22
C LYS A 54 -12.30 -2.85 -9.20
N CYS A 55 -13.63 -2.96 -9.25
CA CYS A 55 -14.52 -2.36 -8.28
C CYS A 55 -14.22 -2.90 -6.86
N PRO A 56 -14.01 -2.04 -5.85
CA PRO A 56 -13.65 -2.46 -4.50
C PRO A 56 -14.81 -3.17 -3.78
N LYS A 57 -16.06 -2.98 -4.25
CA LYS A 57 -17.26 -3.60 -3.66
C LYS A 57 -17.52 -5.02 -4.17
N CYS A 58 -17.29 -5.29 -5.46
CA CYS A 58 -17.70 -6.55 -6.09
C CYS A 58 -16.58 -7.25 -6.88
N GLY A 59 -15.42 -6.62 -7.08
CA GLY A 59 -14.30 -7.18 -7.83
C GLY A 59 -14.45 -7.19 -9.35
N ALA A 60 -15.60 -6.76 -9.89
CA ALA A 60 -15.82 -6.63 -11.33
C ALA A 60 -14.86 -5.61 -11.96
N LYS A 61 -14.52 -5.79 -13.24
CA LYS A 61 -13.64 -4.86 -13.96
C LYS A 61 -14.29 -3.48 -14.06
N ARG A 62 -13.51 -2.42 -13.83
CA ARG A 62 -13.97 -1.05 -14.04
C ARG A 62 -14.14 -0.78 -15.53
N ALA A 63 -15.14 0.01 -15.88
CA ALA A 63 -15.37 0.38 -17.27
C ALA A 63 -14.32 1.38 -17.79
N VAL A 64 -14.07 1.34 -19.09
CA VAL A 64 -13.09 2.21 -19.76
C VAL A 64 -13.62 3.65 -19.95
N LYS A 65 -14.94 3.86 -19.95
CA LYS A 65 -15.52 5.18 -20.25
C LYS A 65 -15.40 6.11 -19.05
N ARG A 66 -14.63 7.19 -19.20
CA ARG A 66 -14.29 8.15 -18.14
C ARG A 66 -14.72 9.56 -18.50
N TRP A 67 -15.49 10.21 -17.62
CA TRP A 67 -15.86 11.63 -17.70
C TRP A 67 -15.68 12.28 -16.32
N GLN A 68 -15.63 13.61 -16.29
CA GLN A 68 -15.60 14.35 -15.03
C GLN A 68 -17.02 14.67 -14.59
N ASP A 69 -17.33 14.39 -13.33
CA ASP A 69 -18.57 14.78 -12.69
C ASP A 69 -18.31 15.12 -11.24
N TYR A 70 -19.33 15.57 -10.52
CA TYR A 70 -19.21 15.94 -9.13
C TYR A 70 -19.60 14.78 -8.20
N SER A 71 -18.86 14.66 -7.10
CA SER A 71 -19.20 13.85 -5.93
C SER A 71 -19.46 14.78 -4.76
N TYR A 72 -20.48 14.46 -3.96
CA TYR A 72 -20.73 15.16 -2.70
C TYR A 72 -20.15 14.33 -1.56
N ASP A 73 -19.38 14.95 -0.68
CA ASP A 73 -18.84 14.34 0.55
C ASP A 73 -19.68 14.69 1.79
N GLY A 74 -20.87 15.27 1.59
CA GLY A 74 -21.77 15.75 2.65
C GLY A 74 -21.71 17.27 2.87
N SER A 75 -20.64 17.96 2.50
CA SER A 75 -20.53 19.42 2.68
C SER A 75 -20.00 20.19 1.47
N LYS A 76 -19.30 19.51 0.56
CA LYS A 76 -18.66 20.11 -0.61
C LYS A 76 -18.95 19.30 -1.87
N LYS A 77 -18.89 20.02 -3.00
CA LYS A 77 -19.04 19.48 -4.34
C LYS A 77 -17.64 19.29 -4.94
N LEU A 78 -17.21 18.04 -5.09
CA LEU A 78 -15.85 17.69 -5.49
C LEU A 78 -15.84 17.16 -6.92
N LEU A 79 -15.00 17.70 -7.78
CA LEU A 79 -14.82 17.15 -9.11
C LEU A 79 -14.12 15.79 -9.02
N CYS A 80 -14.64 14.75 -9.65
CA CYS A 80 -14.07 13.42 -9.63
C CYS A 80 -14.23 12.79 -11.02
N ASP A 81 -13.23 12.03 -11.46
CA ASP A 81 -13.45 11.17 -12.62
C ASP A 81 -14.43 10.04 -12.26
N ARG A 82 -15.44 9.83 -13.11
CA ARG A 82 -16.44 8.76 -13.02
C ARG A 82 -16.27 7.76 -14.15
N TRP A 83 -16.93 6.62 -14.03
CA TRP A 83 -17.09 5.66 -15.11
C TRP A 83 -18.38 4.86 -14.95
N ASP A 84 -18.87 4.32 -16.06
CA ASP A 84 -20.09 3.49 -16.11
C ASP A 84 -19.74 2.03 -15.82
N ASN A 85 -19.58 1.71 -14.54
CA ASN A 85 -19.37 0.33 -14.11
C ASN A 85 -20.59 -0.54 -14.44
N GLU A 86 -20.39 -1.65 -15.15
CA GLU A 86 -21.45 -2.65 -15.40
C GLU A 86 -22.06 -3.20 -14.10
N CYS A 87 -21.27 -3.21 -13.00
CA CYS A 87 -21.74 -3.65 -11.70
C CYS A 87 -22.67 -2.64 -10.98
N GLY A 88 -22.93 -1.48 -11.56
CA GLY A 88 -23.82 -0.45 -10.99
C GLY A 88 -23.26 0.28 -9.76
N HIS A 89 -22.03 -0.04 -9.32
CA HIS A 89 -21.37 0.66 -8.23
C HIS A 89 -20.59 1.88 -8.73
N TYR A 90 -20.87 3.04 -8.13
CA TYR A 90 -20.10 4.26 -8.36
C TYR A 90 -18.97 4.40 -7.35
N ASP A 91 -17.86 4.95 -7.84
CA ASP A 91 -16.75 5.38 -7.01
C ASP A 91 -16.95 6.83 -6.62
N ASN A 92 -17.01 7.09 -5.32
CA ASN A 92 -17.03 8.44 -4.78
C ASN A 92 -15.62 8.86 -4.34
N TYR A 93 -15.48 10.14 -4.00
CA TYR A 93 -14.21 10.69 -3.52
C TYR A 93 -13.61 9.85 -2.40
N GLU A 94 -14.40 9.58 -1.36
CA GLU A 94 -13.96 8.86 -0.16
C GLU A 94 -13.52 7.41 -0.48
N SER A 95 -14.24 6.71 -1.35
CA SER A 95 -13.91 5.33 -1.72
C SER A 95 -12.59 5.25 -2.48
N ILE A 96 -12.36 6.20 -3.42
CA ILE A 96 -11.09 6.30 -4.13
C ILE A 96 -9.96 6.60 -3.14
N ARG A 97 -10.17 7.55 -2.22
CA ARG A 97 -9.19 7.89 -1.17
C ARG A 97 -8.83 6.69 -0.30
N ASN A 98 -9.81 5.91 0.13
CA ASN A 98 -9.60 4.74 0.97
C ASN A 98 -8.87 3.63 0.21
N GLU A 99 -9.18 3.45 -1.07
CA GLU A 99 -8.46 2.50 -1.92
C GLU A 99 -6.99 2.89 -2.10
N VAL A 100 -6.70 4.17 -2.37
CA VAL A 100 -5.33 4.67 -2.48
C VAL A 100 -4.56 4.43 -1.18
N LYS A 101 -5.12 4.82 -0.04
CA LYS A 101 -4.47 4.59 1.28
C LYS A 101 -4.17 3.13 1.53
N LYS A 102 -5.11 2.25 1.17
CA LYS A 102 -4.92 0.80 1.31
C LYS A 102 -3.82 0.29 0.39
N ASP A 103 -3.80 0.73 -0.86
CA ASP A 103 -2.78 0.33 -1.82
C ASP A 103 -1.38 0.82 -1.40
N ASP A 104 -1.27 2.05 -0.88
CA ASP A 104 -0.03 2.58 -0.30
C ASP A 104 0.44 1.74 0.89
N PHE A 105 -0.46 1.38 1.80
CA PHE A 105 -0.15 0.52 2.95
C PHE A 105 0.28 -0.90 2.53
N ASP A 106 -0.43 -1.50 1.57
CA ASP A 106 -0.10 -2.83 1.03
C ASP A 106 1.26 -2.81 0.33
N LYS A 107 1.59 -1.74 -0.41
CA LYS A 107 2.91 -1.53 -1.03
C LYS A 107 4.01 -1.42 0.02
N LEU A 108 3.83 -0.56 1.03
CA LEU A 108 4.79 -0.39 2.11
C LEU A 108 5.06 -1.72 2.83
N THR A 109 4.01 -2.48 3.13
CA THR A 109 4.13 -3.80 3.76
C THR A 109 4.98 -4.74 2.92
N ARG A 110 4.74 -4.80 1.61
CA ARG A 110 5.53 -5.62 0.69
C ARG A 110 7.00 -5.18 0.63
N MET A 111 7.24 -3.88 0.57
CA MET A 111 8.61 -3.33 0.53
C MET A 111 9.36 -3.66 1.81
N VAL A 112 8.72 -3.53 2.98
CA VAL A 112 9.27 -3.91 4.27
C VAL A 112 9.58 -5.41 4.32
N ASP A 113 8.67 -6.27 3.87
CA ASP A 113 8.88 -7.72 3.83
C ASP A 113 10.02 -8.11 2.87
N GLU A 114 10.12 -7.47 1.71
CA GLU A 114 11.20 -7.68 0.75
C GLU A 114 12.55 -7.24 1.31
N ALA A 115 12.62 -6.05 1.94
CA ALA A 115 13.83 -5.54 2.57
C ALA A 115 14.26 -6.45 3.74
N ARG A 116 13.32 -6.86 4.58
CA ARG A 116 13.53 -7.83 5.67
C ARG A 116 14.10 -9.15 5.14
N PHE A 117 13.53 -9.70 4.08
CA PHE A 117 13.99 -10.96 3.51
C PHE A 117 15.42 -10.86 2.95
N LYS A 118 15.72 -9.79 2.21
CA LYS A 118 17.06 -9.52 1.67
C LYS A 118 18.09 -9.38 2.79
N LEU A 119 17.82 -8.49 3.76
CA LEU A 119 18.70 -8.27 4.91
C LEU A 119 18.91 -9.53 5.74
N SER A 120 17.85 -10.32 5.96
CA SER A 120 17.98 -11.58 6.69
C SER A 120 18.89 -12.56 5.97
N SER A 121 18.80 -12.62 4.65
CA SER A 121 19.68 -13.45 3.81
C SER A 121 21.14 -12.96 3.83
N GLU A 122 21.38 -11.65 3.90
CA GLU A 122 22.72 -11.04 3.96
C GLU A 122 23.37 -11.22 5.34
N LEU A 123 22.61 -11.03 6.42
CA LEU A 123 23.11 -11.06 7.79
C LEU A 123 23.16 -12.48 8.39
N GLY A 124 22.46 -13.45 7.80
CA GLY A 124 22.31 -14.79 8.34
C GLY A 124 21.52 -14.84 9.67
N ARG A 125 20.81 -13.77 10.01
CA ARG A 125 19.96 -13.62 11.21
C ARG A 125 18.72 -12.80 10.89
N GLU A 126 17.84 -12.65 11.86
CA GLU A 126 16.71 -11.72 11.75
C GLU A 126 17.22 -10.26 11.86
N PRO A 127 16.90 -9.38 10.89
CA PRO A 127 17.21 -7.96 10.99
C PRO A 127 16.25 -7.27 11.96
N SER A 128 16.76 -6.25 12.66
CA SER A 128 15.94 -5.36 13.48
C SER A 128 15.12 -4.40 12.60
N LEU A 129 14.08 -3.79 13.18
CA LEU A 129 13.27 -2.79 12.48
C LEU A 129 14.12 -1.59 12.02
N GLN A 130 15.10 -1.16 12.83
CA GLN A 130 16.01 -0.07 12.48
C GLN A 130 16.83 -0.39 11.22
N GLU A 131 17.41 -1.59 11.14
CA GLU A 131 18.19 -2.02 9.97
C GLU A 131 17.33 -2.10 8.70
N ILE A 132 16.05 -2.49 8.83
CA ILE A 132 15.10 -2.50 7.70
C ILE A 132 14.78 -1.07 7.25
N THR A 133 14.51 -0.17 8.20
CA THR A 133 14.23 1.25 7.91
C THR A 133 15.41 1.92 7.23
N GLU A 134 16.63 1.78 7.76
CA GLU A 134 17.84 2.36 7.18
C GLU A 134 18.07 1.90 5.74
N ARG A 135 17.80 0.61 5.46
CA ARG A 135 17.87 0.09 4.08
C ARG A 135 16.86 0.75 3.16
N LEU A 136 15.61 0.90 3.60
CA LEU A 136 14.55 1.53 2.80
C LEU A 136 14.84 3.03 2.58
N GLU A 137 15.39 3.72 3.57
CA GLU A 137 15.85 5.12 3.44
C GLU A 137 17.01 5.22 2.44
N ALA A 138 18.00 4.33 2.53
CA ALA A 138 19.15 4.30 1.62
C ALA A 138 18.75 4.02 0.16
N GLU A 139 17.69 3.25 -0.05
CA GLU A 139 17.10 2.99 -1.37
C GLU A 139 16.19 4.14 -1.86
N GLY A 140 15.99 5.19 -1.06
CA GLY A 140 15.13 6.34 -1.37
C GLY A 140 13.64 6.00 -1.42
N LEU A 141 13.25 4.88 -0.81
CA LEU A 141 11.90 4.33 -0.87
C LEU A 141 10.98 4.90 0.22
N ILE A 142 11.56 5.38 1.31
CA ILE A 142 10.87 6.12 2.37
C ILE A 142 11.69 7.38 2.71
N PRO A 143 11.04 8.47 3.13
CA PRO A 143 11.76 9.65 3.61
C PRO A 143 12.53 9.31 4.90
N PRO A 144 13.67 9.98 5.15
CA PRO A 144 14.42 9.79 6.39
C PRO A 144 13.57 10.21 7.59
N ILE A 145 13.46 9.33 8.59
CA ILE A 145 12.63 9.56 9.78
C ILE A 145 13.12 10.78 10.61
N ASN A 146 14.38 11.20 10.43
CA ASN A 146 14.97 12.34 11.13
C ASN A 146 14.59 13.72 10.56
N GLU A 147 13.90 13.79 9.41
CA GLU A 147 13.40 15.05 8.85
C GLU A 147 11.96 15.31 9.31
N GLY A 148 11.81 15.90 10.50
CA GLY A 148 10.59 16.66 10.84
C GLY A 148 9.65 16.06 11.88
N VAL A 149 10.11 15.90 13.12
CA VAL A 149 9.26 16.24 14.29
C VAL A 149 9.62 17.68 14.69
N HIS A 150 9.10 18.65 13.94
CA HIS A 150 8.97 19.99 14.47
C HIS A 150 7.62 20.04 15.19
N VAL A 151 7.68 19.95 16.52
CA VAL A 151 6.55 20.19 17.43
C VAL A 151 6.10 21.63 17.31
#